data_AF-A0A0F9B7W6-F1
#
_entry.id   AF-A0A0F9B7W6-F1
#
_cell.length_a   1.000
_cell.length_b   1.000
_cell.length_c   1.000
_cell.angle_alpha   90.00
_cell.angle_beta   90.00
_cell.angle_gamma   90.00
#
_symmetry.space_group_name_H-M   'P 1'
#
loop_
_entity.id
_entity.type
_entity.pdbx_description
1 polymer ?
#
loop_
_entity_poly.entity_id
_entity_poly.type
_entity_poly.pdbx_seq_one_letter_code
_entity_poly.pdbx_strand_id
1 'polypeptide(L)'
;MEDKIESIESSAKWDGDPHVKAALDWFLSFIDRSEWERKKKDIEEYIGGIIETKKTPPSLASNSSRIVYPYDRFAWYLYLADSYTSHIGDYEFSQGARVIPLFKIIGQNLELMRKASGVEQLVLRMSDKEKDSPDSALFELLVGLLYLRNFWKRITFLPGSKTSKTPDIHVESALNEYFVECKRLSKSSDYSERERVCWLKMSQPLREYLTETKKPLIVDIIFHRELATLDVNIIKKELIPKLDLIGSKGTVIDNDIWTVKVDFVDMAKIRRHLRKFSVKIPSTVMTELIFKGYEQGKGYTPLILGKTAEFNNTYLESVIFAA
;
A
#
# COMPACT_ATOMS: atom_id res chain seq x y z
N MET A 1 -25.16 26.82 12.05
CA MET A 1 -24.12 25.80 12.32
C MET A 1 -24.74 24.41 12.35
N GLU A 2 -26.04 24.30 12.63
CA GLU A 2 -26.84 23.05 12.51
C GLU A 2 -27.15 22.66 11.06
N ASP A 3 -27.37 23.62 10.14
CA ASP A 3 -27.70 23.32 8.73
C ASP A 3 -26.60 22.62 7.89
N LYS A 4 -25.39 22.48 8.43
CA LYS A 4 -24.29 21.76 7.74
C LYS A 4 -24.28 20.27 8.04
N ILE A 5 -24.94 19.84 9.13
CA ILE A 5 -24.94 18.45 9.57
C ILE A 5 -25.94 17.62 8.74
N GLU A 6 -27.10 18.19 8.39
CA GLU A 6 -28.12 17.49 7.58
C GLU A 6 -27.70 17.26 6.11
N SER A 7 -26.76 18.04 5.57
CA SER A 7 -26.34 17.89 4.16
C SER A 7 -25.37 16.73 3.89
N ILE A 8 -24.81 16.10 4.93
CA ILE A 8 -23.86 14.97 4.79
C ILE A 8 -24.60 13.62 4.74
N GLU A 9 -25.84 13.56 5.23
CA GLU A 9 -26.64 12.32 5.27
C GLU A 9 -27.19 11.87 3.91
N SER A 10 -27.03 12.67 2.84
CA SER A 10 -27.38 12.26 1.46
C SER A 10 -26.18 11.82 0.61
N SER A 11 -25.03 11.50 1.23
CA SER A 11 -23.98 10.77 0.51
C SER A 11 -24.53 9.40 0.11
N ALA A 12 -24.48 9.07 -1.19
CA ALA A 12 -24.87 7.78 -1.70
C ALA A 12 -24.27 6.68 -0.81
N LYS A 13 -25.13 5.91 -0.14
CA LYS A 13 -24.69 4.80 0.71
C LYS A 13 -23.87 3.88 -0.19
N TRP A 14 -22.58 3.78 0.11
CA TRP A 14 -21.70 2.88 -0.60
C TRP A 14 -22.07 1.44 -0.18
N ASP A 15 -22.82 0.75 -1.03
CA ASP A 15 -23.32 -0.61 -0.77
C ASP A 15 -22.28 -1.71 -1.13
N GLY A 16 -21.04 -1.31 -1.44
CA GLY A 16 -19.96 -2.23 -1.83
C GLY A 16 -20.07 -2.76 -3.26
N ASP A 17 -19.12 -3.62 -3.63
CA ASP A 17 -19.20 -4.44 -4.85
C ASP A 17 -19.62 -5.87 -4.44
N PRO A 18 -20.75 -6.39 -4.94
CA PRO A 18 -21.27 -7.69 -4.51
C PRO A 18 -20.32 -8.85 -4.85
N HIS A 19 -19.50 -8.74 -5.90
CA HIS A 19 -18.52 -9.77 -6.23
C HIS A 19 -17.31 -9.72 -5.29
N VAL A 20 -16.87 -8.53 -4.88
CA VAL A 20 -15.83 -8.41 -3.86
C VAL A 20 -16.32 -9.03 -2.55
N LYS A 21 -17.58 -8.75 -2.17
CA LYS A 21 -18.21 -9.34 -1.00
C LYS A 21 -18.30 -10.88 -1.11
N ALA A 22 -18.72 -11.42 -2.25
CA ALA A 22 -18.80 -12.87 -2.45
C ALA A 22 -17.44 -13.57 -2.30
N ALA A 23 -16.36 -12.96 -2.82
CA ALA A 23 -15.01 -13.49 -2.64
C ALA A 23 -14.54 -13.40 -1.19
N LEU A 24 -14.79 -12.27 -0.51
CA LEU A 24 -14.47 -12.08 0.90
C LEU A 24 -15.19 -13.12 1.77
N ASP A 25 -16.51 -13.25 1.62
CA ASP A 25 -17.33 -14.19 2.39
C ASP A 25 -16.86 -15.63 2.15
N TRP A 26 -16.46 -15.99 0.92
CA TRP A 26 -15.87 -17.29 0.64
C TRP A 26 -14.53 -17.51 1.32
N PHE A 27 -13.59 -16.56 1.26
CA PHE A 27 -12.32 -16.71 1.97
C PHE A 27 -12.48 -16.77 3.49
N LEU A 28 -13.37 -15.96 4.05
CA LEU A 28 -13.68 -15.97 5.48
C LEU A 28 -14.39 -17.26 5.91
N SER A 29 -15.04 -18.00 4.99
CA SER A 29 -15.63 -19.29 5.33
C SER A 29 -14.60 -20.37 5.74
N PHE A 30 -13.30 -20.13 5.50
CA PHE A 30 -12.19 -20.99 5.93
C PHE A 30 -11.48 -20.50 7.19
N ILE A 31 -11.95 -19.42 7.81
CA ILE A 31 -11.35 -18.80 8.99
C ILE A 31 -12.41 -18.71 10.07
N ASP A 32 -12.08 -19.18 11.28
CA ASP A 32 -13.00 -19.07 12.40
C ASP A 32 -13.33 -17.60 12.70
N ARG A 33 -14.59 -17.31 13.01
CA ARG A 33 -15.03 -15.92 13.26
C ARG A 33 -14.22 -15.24 14.36
N SER A 34 -13.94 -15.93 15.46
CA SER A 34 -13.11 -15.39 16.55
C SER A 34 -11.67 -15.13 16.12
N GLU A 35 -11.12 -15.96 15.22
CA GLU A 35 -9.80 -15.73 14.65
C GLU A 35 -9.80 -14.49 13.76
N TRP A 36 -10.81 -14.33 12.91
CA TRP A 36 -10.95 -13.15 12.03
C TRP A 36 -11.05 -11.85 12.83
N GLU A 37 -11.91 -11.80 13.86
CA GLU A 37 -12.04 -10.61 14.72
C GLU A 37 -10.70 -10.25 15.40
N ARG A 38 -9.94 -11.25 15.85
CA ARG A 38 -8.60 -11.04 16.42
C ARG A 38 -7.65 -10.45 15.37
N LYS A 39 -7.58 -11.04 14.17
CA LYS A 39 -6.71 -10.54 13.08
C LYS A 39 -7.08 -9.10 12.68
N LYS A 40 -8.37 -8.79 12.60
CA LYS A 40 -8.86 -7.44 12.31
C LYS A 40 -8.41 -6.44 13.38
N LYS A 41 -8.55 -6.77 14.67
CA LYS A 41 -8.07 -5.96 15.78
C LYS A 41 -6.55 -5.73 15.73
N ASP A 42 -5.77 -6.77 15.45
CA ASP A 42 -4.31 -6.67 15.33
C ASP A 42 -3.89 -5.69 14.21
N ILE A 43 -4.64 -5.67 13.10
CA ILE A 43 -4.42 -4.73 11.98
C ILE A 43 -4.80 -3.30 12.39
N GLU A 44 -5.96 -3.11 13.02
CA GLU A 44 -6.44 -1.79 13.47
C GLU A 44 -5.49 -1.18 14.51
N GLU A 45 -5.00 -1.98 15.48
CA GLU A 45 -4.01 -1.55 16.46
C GLU A 45 -2.67 -1.17 15.80
N TYR A 46 -2.21 -1.95 14.81
CA TYR A 46 -1.01 -1.63 14.04
C TYR A 46 -1.14 -0.28 13.31
N ILE A 47 -2.25 -0.06 12.61
CA ILE A 47 -2.53 1.22 11.93
C ILE A 47 -2.62 2.36 12.94
N GLY A 48 -3.31 2.14 14.07
CA GLY A 48 -3.42 3.10 15.17
C GLY A 48 -2.06 3.54 15.68
N GLY A 49 -1.15 2.60 15.96
CA GLY A 49 0.22 2.89 16.41
C GLY A 49 1.05 3.68 15.40
N ILE A 50 0.86 3.45 14.10
CA ILE A 50 1.49 4.26 13.03
C ILE A 50 1.03 5.72 13.09
N ILE A 51 -0.23 5.95 13.47
CA ILE A 51 -0.81 7.29 13.51
C ILE A 51 -0.42 8.01 14.80
N GLU A 52 -0.41 7.30 15.93
CA GLU A 52 0.01 7.85 17.22
C GLU A 52 1.48 8.28 17.21
N THR A 53 2.36 7.47 16.61
CA THR A 53 3.78 7.82 16.42
C THR A 53 3.99 9.06 15.54
N LYS A 54 3.01 9.45 14.71
CA LYS A 54 3.02 10.70 13.94
C LYS A 54 2.50 11.92 14.70
N LYS A 55 1.79 11.74 15.83
CA LYS A 55 1.26 12.85 16.66
C LYS A 55 2.31 13.45 17.60
N THR A 56 3.32 12.68 17.98
CA THR A 56 4.49 13.17 18.71
C THR A 56 5.48 13.80 17.71
N PRO A 57 6.15 14.95 18.00
CA PRO A 57 7.25 15.42 17.15
C PRO A 57 8.22 14.27 16.91
N PRO A 58 8.63 14.02 15.66
CA PRO A 58 9.13 12.72 15.24
C PRO A 58 10.36 12.35 16.05
N SER A 59 10.17 11.49 17.06
CA SER A 59 11.27 10.69 17.57
C SER A 59 11.70 9.76 16.44
N LEU A 60 13.00 9.48 16.40
CA LEU A 60 13.79 8.82 15.34
C LEU A 60 13.28 7.47 14.78
N ALA A 61 12.07 7.02 15.11
CA ALA A 61 11.49 5.72 14.78
C ALA A 61 10.55 5.72 13.54
N SER A 62 10.11 6.85 12.99
CA SER A 62 9.17 6.86 11.84
C SER A 62 9.82 6.58 10.47
N ASN A 63 10.96 5.88 10.46
CA ASN A 63 11.71 5.54 9.25
C ASN A 63 10.97 4.62 8.28
N SER A 64 9.85 3.97 8.65
CA SER A 64 9.38 2.84 7.84
C SER A 64 7.99 2.28 8.17
N SER A 65 7.04 3.04 8.71
CA SER A 65 5.69 2.50 8.89
C SER A 65 4.95 2.43 7.55
N ARG A 66 5.21 1.35 6.80
CA ARG A 66 4.33 0.91 5.72
C ARG A 66 2.94 0.76 6.33
N ILE A 67 1.91 1.35 5.74
CA ILE A 67 0.52 1.09 6.17
C ILE A 67 0.19 -0.40 6.06
N VAL A 68 0.85 -1.08 5.12
CA VAL A 68 0.73 -2.52 4.91
C VAL A 68 1.13 -3.27 6.18
N TYR A 69 0.16 -3.98 6.76
CA TYR A 69 0.37 -4.89 7.88
C TYR A 69 1.35 -6.02 7.49
N PRO A 70 2.51 -6.17 8.17
CA PRO A 70 3.59 -7.02 7.68
C PRO A 70 3.52 -8.48 8.17
N TYR A 71 2.70 -8.79 9.17
CA TYR A 71 2.72 -10.08 9.89
C TYR A 71 1.72 -11.12 9.37
N ASP A 72 0.74 -10.69 8.59
CA ASP A 72 -0.24 -11.54 7.92
C ASP A 72 -0.79 -10.76 6.72
N ARG A 73 -0.16 -10.93 5.56
CA ARG A 73 -0.51 -10.20 4.34
C ARG A 73 -1.84 -10.66 3.77
N PHE A 74 -2.24 -11.92 4.00
CA PHE A 74 -3.54 -12.39 3.57
C PHE A 74 -4.66 -11.74 4.40
N ALA A 75 -4.51 -11.68 5.71
CA ALA A 75 -5.42 -10.95 6.59
C ALA A 75 -5.51 -9.47 6.22
N TRP A 76 -4.38 -8.85 5.84
CA TRP A 76 -4.38 -7.49 5.28
C TRP A 76 -5.26 -7.36 4.04
N TYR A 77 -5.23 -8.33 3.11
CA TYR A 77 -6.05 -8.31 1.91
C TYR A 77 -7.54 -8.49 2.23
N LEU A 78 -7.87 -9.39 3.16
CA LEU A 78 -9.23 -9.58 3.67
C LEU A 78 -9.74 -8.30 4.34
N TYR A 79 -8.90 -7.64 5.14
CA TYR A 79 -9.24 -6.37 5.79
C TYR A 79 -9.54 -5.28 4.77
N LEU A 80 -8.72 -5.15 3.72
CA LEU A 80 -8.99 -4.21 2.63
C LEU A 80 -10.33 -4.48 1.94
N ALA A 81 -10.66 -5.74 1.69
CA ALA A 81 -11.95 -6.12 1.11
C ALA A 81 -13.11 -5.86 2.07
N ASP A 82 -12.98 -6.17 3.36
CA ASP A 82 -14.00 -5.90 4.39
C ASP A 82 -14.26 -4.39 4.55
N SER A 83 -13.21 -3.58 4.68
CA SER A 83 -13.35 -2.13 4.73
C SER A 83 -13.95 -1.60 3.42
N TYR A 84 -13.56 -2.13 2.27
CA TYR A 84 -14.16 -1.73 1.00
C TYR A 84 -15.66 -2.04 0.94
N THR A 85 -16.14 -3.17 1.46
CA THR A 85 -17.56 -3.53 1.38
C THR A 85 -18.42 -2.94 2.49
N SER A 86 -17.84 -2.68 3.66
CA SER A 86 -18.61 -2.44 4.89
C SER A 86 -18.24 -1.14 5.61
N HIS A 87 -17.00 -0.64 5.43
CA HIS A 87 -16.46 0.49 6.20
C HIS A 87 -15.55 1.37 5.33
N ILE A 88 -16.12 2.05 4.33
CA ILE A 88 -15.34 2.76 3.30
C ILE A 88 -14.43 3.87 3.86
N GLY A 89 -14.74 4.41 5.05
CA GLY A 89 -13.86 5.37 5.74
C GLY A 89 -12.52 4.76 6.17
N ASP A 90 -12.49 3.47 6.49
CA ASP A 90 -11.27 2.78 6.94
C ASP A 90 -10.47 2.20 5.78
N TYR A 91 -11.05 2.15 4.58
CA TYR A 91 -10.45 1.57 3.39
C TYR A 91 -9.19 2.33 2.93
N GLU A 92 -8.11 1.59 2.67
CA GLU A 92 -6.85 2.12 2.14
C GLU A 92 -6.81 2.04 0.61
N PHE A 93 -7.31 3.07 -0.06
CA PHE A 93 -7.43 3.13 -1.52
C PHE A 93 -6.16 2.72 -2.28
N SER A 94 -4.99 3.20 -1.84
CA SER A 94 -3.71 2.93 -2.52
C SER A 94 -3.29 1.46 -2.44
N GLN A 95 -3.63 0.77 -1.34
CA GLN A 95 -3.31 -0.63 -1.15
C GLN A 95 -4.38 -1.52 -1.79
N GLY A 96 -5.65 -1.16 -1.60
CA GLY A 96 -6.78 -1.89 -2.16
C GLY A 96 -6.85 -1.86 -3.68
N ALA A 97 -6.30 -0.83 -4.35
CA ALA A 97 -6.22 -0.78 -5.82
C ALA A 97 -5.52 -2.01 -6.46
N ARG A 98 -4.68 -2.74 -5.71
CA ARG A 98 -4.04 -3.98 -6.16
C ARG A 98 -4.78 -5.25 -5.74
N VAL A 99 -5.64 -5.17 -4.73
CA VAL A 99 -6.28 -6.32 -4.09
C VAL A 99 -7.73 -6.46 -4.54
N ILE A 100 -8.49 -5.37 -4.52
CA ILE A 100 -9.92 -5.36 -4.85
C ILE A 100 -10.22 -5.90 -6.25
N PRO A 101 -9.44 -5.58 -7.32
CA PRO A 101 -9.68 -6.19 -8.63
C PRO A 101 -9.53 -7.72 -8.61
N LEU A 102 -8.61 -8.27 -7.81
CA LEU A 102 -8.41 -9.71 -7.69
C LEU A 102 -9.63 -10.37 -7.02
N PHE A 103 -10.09 -9.80 -5.90
CA PHE A 103 -11.29 -10.26 -5.20
C PHE A 103 -12.52 -10.18 -6.11
N LYS A 104 -12.67 -9.08 -6.86
CA LYS A 104 -13.76 -8.93 -7.82
C LYS A 104 -13.78 -10.04 -8.87
N ILE A 105 -12.63 -10.32 -9.51
CA ILE A 105 -12.55 -11.38 -10.53
C ILE A 105 -12.83 -12.77 -9.94
N ILE A 106 -12.31 -13.06 -8.73
CA ILE A 106 -12.56 -14.32 -8.04
C ILE A 106 -14.06 -14.45 -7.73
N GLY A 107 -14.68 -13.42 -7.15
CA GLY A 107 -16.09 -13.42 -6.78
C GLY A 107 -17.04 -13.49 -7.98
N GLN A 108 -16.69 -12.83 -9.09
CA GLN A 108 -17.42 -12.95 -10.35
C GLN A 108 -17.46 -14.38 -10.90
N ASN A 109 -16.47 -15.20 -10.57
CA ASN A 109 -16.30 -16.55 -11.09
C ASN A 109 -16.31 -17.60 -9.98
N LEU A 110 -16.86 -17.28 -8.81
CA LEU A 110 -16.73 -18.12 -7.62
C LEU A 110 -17.31 -19.52 -7.82
N GLU A 111 -18.51 -19.61 -8.41
CA GLU A 111 -19.17 -20.88 -8.72
C GLU A 111 -18.40 -21.74 -9.72
N LEU A 112 -17.67 -21.09 -10.65
CA LEU A 112 -16.80 -21.81 -11.56
C LEU A 112 -15.57 -22.32 -10.81
N MET A 113 -14.96 -21.46 -9.99
CA MET A 113 -13.74 -21.78 -9.24
C MET A 113 -13.93 -22.91 -8.23
N ARG A 114 -15.09 -22.98 -7.56
CA ARG A 114 -15.45 -24.05 -6.62
C ARG A 114 -15.52 -25.44 -7.25
N LYS A 115 -15.62 -25.55 -8.57
CA LYS A 115 -15.61 -26.84 -9.28
C LYS A 115 -14.19 -27.41 -9.45
N ALA A 116 -13.16 -26.60 -9.26
CA ALA A 116 -11.78 -27.07 -9.35
C ALA A 116 -11.43 -27.94 -8.13
N SER A 117 -10.82 -29.09 -8.38
CA SER A 117 -10.35 -29.97 -7.31
C SER A 117 -9.14 -29.33 -6.62
N GLY A 118 -9.02 -29.48 -5.29
CA GLY A 118 -7.88 -28.95 -4.53
C GLY A 118 -7.95 -27.45 -4.19
N VAL A 119 -8.97 -26.73 -4.66
CA VAL A 119 -9.07 -25.26 -4.45
C VAL A 119 -9.20 -24.88 -2.98
N GLU A 120 -9.95 -25.66 -2.19
CA GLU A 120 -10.12 -25.41 -0.76
C GLU A 120 -8.80 -25.56 0.00
N GLN A 121 -8.00 -26.59 -0.35
CA GLN A 121 -6.68 -26.81 0.23
C GLN A 121 -5.72 -25.67 -0.12
N LEU A 122 -5.82 -25.12 -1.33
CA LEU A 122 -5.06 -23.93 -1.73
C LEU A 122 -5.44 -22.70 -0.89
N VAL A 123 -6.74 -22.48 -0.65
CA VAL A 123 -7.22 -21.39 0.21
C VAL A 123 -6.76 -21.56 1.66
N LEU A 124 -6.87 -22.76 2.22
CA LEU A 124 -6.38 -23.06 3.58
C LEU A 124 -4.87 -22.86 3.68
N ARG A 125 -4.10 -23.26 2.66
CA ARG A 125 -2.65 -23.03 2.59
C ARG A 125 -2.32 -21.53 2.62
N MET A 126 -3.10 -20.73 1.89
CA MET A 126 -2.96 -19.27 1.84
C MET A 126 -3.30 -18.59 3.18
N SER A 127 -4.28 -19.10 3.92
CA SER A 127 -4.69 -18.57 5.23
C SER A 127 -3.73 -18.89 6.38
N ASP A 128 -2.93 -19.96 6.24
CA ASP A 128 -2.05 -20.46 7.30
C ASP A 128 -0.56 -20.39 6.90
N LYS A 129 -0.11 -21.28 6.00
CA LYS A 129 1.31 -21.48 5.68
C LYS A 129 1.90 -20.37 4.81
N GLU A 130 1.10 -19.77 3.95
CA GLU A 130 1.52 -18.75 2.97
C GLU A 130 0.94 -17.36 3.31
N LYS A 131 0.49 -17.16 4.55
CA LYS A 131 -0.16 -15.93 5.00
C LYS A 131 0.69 -14.66 4.82
N ASP A 132 2.01 -14.78 4.84
CA ASP A 132 2.95 -13.66 4.63
C ASP A 132 3.22 -13.35 3.15
N SER A 133 2.91 -14.30 2.27
CA SER A 133 3.12 -14.25 0.83
C SER A 133 1.94 -14.87 0.04
N PRO A 134 0.69 -14.41 0.25
CA PRO A 134 -0.51 -14.97 -0.39
C PRO A 134 -0.54 -14.74 -1.90
N ASP A 135 0.32 -13.82 -2.36
CA ASP A 135 0.53 -13.45 -3.75
C ASP A 135 0.81 -14.64 -4.69
N SER A 136 1.44 -15.71 -4.21
CA SER A 136 1.69 -16.94 -4.97
C SER A 136 0.42 -17.79 -5.12
N ALA A 137 -0.25 -18.11 -4.01
CA ALA A 137 -1.51 -18.86 -4.05
C ALA A 137 -2.63 -18.12 -4.81
N LEU A 138 -2.72 -16.80 -4.67
CA LEU A 138 -3.64 -15.98 -5.48
C LEU A 138 -3.31 -16.05 -6.96
N PHE A 139 -2.03 -16.10 -7.33
CA PHE A 139 -1.62 -16.25 -8.72
C PHE A 139 -2.01 -17.64 -9.26
N GLU A 140 -1.79 -18.71 -8.50
CA GLU A 140 -2.28 -20.06 -8.84
C GLU A 140 -3.80 -20.06 -9.06
N LEU A 141 -4.58 -19.48 -8.14
CA LEU A 141 -6.04 -19.36 -8.27
C LEU A 141 -6.44 -18.67 -9.59
N LEU A 142 -5.78 -17.56 -9.94
CA LEU A 142 -6.07 -16.81 -11.16
C LEU A 142 -5.68 -17.57 -12.42
N VAL A 143 -4.57 -18.33 -12.40
CA VAL A 143 -4.18 -19.21 -13.52
C VAL A 143 -5.19 -20.34 -13.68
N GLY A 144 -5.59 -21.01 -12.60
CA GLY A 144 -6.62 -22.05 -12.65
C GLY A 144 -7.95 -21.50 -13.19
N LEU A 145 -8.35 -20.31 -12.75
CA LEU A 145 -9.53 -19.61 -13.26
C LEU A 145 -9.40 -19.28 -14.75
N LEU A 146 -8.22 -18.87 -15.22
CA LEU A 146 -7.97 -18.63 -16.64
C LEU A 146 -8.26 -19.89 -17.47
N TYR A 147 -7.77 -21.06 -17.04
CA TYR A 147 -8.05 -22.31 -17.74
C TYR A 147 -9.54 -22.66 -17.72
N LEU A 148 -10.21 -22.54 -16.57
CA LEU A 148 -11.66 -22.78 -16.49
C LEU A 148 -12.46 -21.87 -17.42
N ARG A 149 -12.09 -20.59 -17.51
CA ARG A 149 -12.74 -19.61 -18.40
C ARG A 149 -12.50 -19.90 -19.88
N ASN A 150 -11.45 -20.66 -20.20
CA ASN A 150 -11.14 -21.12 -21.56
C ASN A 150 -11.63 -22.57 -21.80
N PHE A 151 -12.68 -22.98 -21.09
CA PHE A 151 -13.40 -24.25 -21.32
C PHE A 151 -12.58 -25.52 -21.10
N TRP A 152 -11.53 -25.45 -20.28
CA TRP A 152 -10.86 -26.65 -19.79
C TRP A 152 -11.80 -27.41 -18.84
N LYS A 153 -11.82 -28.74 -19.00
CA LYS A 153 -12.85 -29.59 -18.38
C LYS A 153 -12.56 -29.87 -16.90
N ARG A 154 -11.30 -30.12 -16.56
CA ARG A 154 -10.87 -30.41 -15.20
C ARG A 154 -9.64 -29.60 -14.85
N ILE A 155 -9.67 -29.00 -13.66
CA ILE A 155 -8.55 -28.28 -13.05
C ILE A 155 -8.37 -28.86 -11.66
N THR A 156 -7.14 -29.25 -11.34
CA THR A 156 -6.76 -29.78 -10.05
C THR A 156 -5.56 -29.00 -9.52
N PHE A 157 -5.76 -28.29 -8.42
CA PHE A 157 -4.67 -27.71 -7.65
C PHE A 157 -3.98 -28.81 -6.86
N LEU A 158 -2.68 -28.96 -7.05
CA LEU A 158 -1.92 -30.05 -6.46
C LEU A 158 -1.26 -29.58 -5.16
N PRO A 159 -1.35 -30.35 -4.07
CA PRO A 159 -0.63 -30.03 -2.86
C PRO A 159 0.87 -30.15 -3.10
N GLY A 160 1.63 -29.14 -2.68
CA GLY A 160 3.09 -29.20 -2.70
C GLY A 160 3.60 -30.39 -1.90
N SER A 161 4.52 -31.18 -2.48
CA SER A 161 5.18 -32.29 -1.80
C SER A 161 6.52 -31.83 -1.19
N LYS A 162 6.83 -32.32 0.02
CA LYS A 162 8.14 -32.12 0.65
C LYS A 162 9.23 -33.03 0.09
N THR A 163 8.84 -34.13 -0.56
CA THR A 163 9.76 -35.22 -0.95
C THR A 163 10.04 -35.25 -2.45
N SER A 164 9.27 -34.52 -3.26
CA SER A 164 9.40 -34.49 -4.72
C SER A 164 8.93 -33.14 -5.27
N LYS A 165 9.48 -32.71 -6.41
CA LYS A 165 8.90 -31.58 -7.14
C LYS A 165 7.52 -31.99 -7.70
N THR A 166 6.48 -31.29 -7.28
CA THR A 166 5.12 -31.44 -7.81
C THR A 166 4.76 -30.14 -8.54
N PRO A 167 4.22 -30.19 -9.76
CA PRO A 167 3.68 -28.99 -10.42
C PRO A 167 2.51 -28.43 -9.62
N ASP A 168 2.22 -27.14 -9.76
CA ASP A 168 1.18 -26.47 -8.96
C ASP A 168 -0.25 -26.84 -9.41
N ILE A 169 -0.46 -26.95 -10.72
CA ILE A 169 -1.78 -27.19 -11.30
C ILE A 169 -1.70 -28.29 -12.36
N HIS A 170 -2.69 -29.18 -12.32
CA HIS A 170 -2.96 -30.13 -13.40
C HIS A 170 -4.24 -29.72 -14.13
N VAL A 171 -4.18 -29.64 -15.47
CA VAL A 171 -5.30 -29.19 -16.31
C VAL A 171 -5.58 -30.19 -17.43
N GLU A 172 -6.86 -30.54 -17.62
CA GLU A 172 -7.32 -31.49 -18.63
C GLU A 172 -8.39 -30.86 -19.53
N SER A 173 -8.21 -31.06 -20.84
CA SER A 173 -9.22 -30.78 -21.87
C SER A 173 -9.67 -32.11 -22.51
N ALA A 174 -10.45 -32.06 -23.59
CA ALA A 174 -10.83 -33.28 -24.31
C ALA A 174 -9.65 -33.95 -25.04
N LEU A 175 -8.60 -33.18 -25.39
CA LEU A 175 -7.54 -33.61 -26.30
C LEU A 175 -6.14 -33.51 -25.69
N ASN A 176 -5.98 -32.71 -24.62
CA ASN A 176 -4.68 -32.36 -24.05
C ASN A 176 -4.74 -32.39 -22.53
N GLU A 177 -3.58 -32.71 -21.95
CA GLU A 177 -3.28 -32.72 -20.52
C GLU A 177 -2.00 -31.92 -20.29
N TYR A 178 -2.01 -30.97 -19.34
CA TYR A 178 -0.82 -30.19 -19.00
C TYR A 178 -0.60 -30.10 -17.49
N PHE A 179 0.67 -30.09 -17.12
CA PHE A 179 1.14 -29.72 -15.79
C PHE A 179 1.70 -28.30 -15.84
N VAL A 180 1.19 -27.44 -14.96
CA VAL A 180 1.46 -26.01 -14.96
C VAL A 180 2.21 -25.65 -13.68
N GLU A 181 3.38 -25.03 -13.85
CA GLU A 181 4.17 -24.42 -12.78
C GLU A 181 3.90 -22.91 -12.76
N CYS A 182 3.50 -22.38 -11.61
CA CYS A 182 3.15 -20.98 -11.41
C CYS A 182 4.31 -20.22 -10.77
N LYS A 183 5.11 -19.54 -11.59
CA LYS A 183 6.22 -18.69 -11.11
C LYS A 183 5.86 -17.22 -11.19
N ARG A 184 5.76 -16.57 -10.05
CA ARG A 184 5.55 -15.12 -9.97
C ARG A 184 6.85 -14.40 -9.64
N LEU A 185 7.18 -13.36 -10.41
CA LEU A 185 8.28 -12.46 -10.06
C LEU A 185 7.94 -11.67 -8.79
N SER A 186 8.88 -11.62 -7.85
CA SER A 186 8.79 -10.78 -6.66
C SER A 186 8.57 -9.33 -7.05
N LYS A 187 7.70 -8.65 -6.29
CA LYS A 187 7.33 -7.23 -6.54
C LYS A 187 8.52 -6.28 -6.45
N SER A 188 9.46 -6.55 -5.55
CA SER A 188 10.71 -5.81 -5.41
C SER A 188 11.88 -6.79 -5.52
N SER A 189 12.93 -6.36 -6.23
CA SER A 189 14.20 -7.07 -6.24
C SER A 189 14.94 -6.83 -4.93
N ASP A 190 15.85 -7.74 -4.55
CA ASP A 190 16.74 -7.54 -3.39
C ASP A 190 17.56 -6.24 -3.54
N TYR A 191 17.95 -5.91 -4.77
CA TYR A 191 18.63 -4.66 -5.10
C TYR A 191 17.77 -3.44 -4.72
N SER A 192 16.49 -3.43 -5.12
CA SER A 192 15.55 -2.35 -4.80
C SER A 192 15.33 -2.18 -3.29
N GLU A 193 15.26 -3.28 -2.53
CA GLU A 193 15.12 -3.20 -1.07
C GLU A 193 16.39 -2.68 -0.40
N ARG A 194 17.59 -3.07 -0.88
CA ARG A 194 18.87 -2.53 -0.37
C ARG A 194 18.97 -1.02 -0.60
N GLU A 195 18.71 -0.56 -1.81
CA GLU A 195 18.70 0.87 -2.15
C GLU A 195 17.69 1.64 -1.30
N ARG A 196 16.48 1.09 -1.09
CA ARG A 196 15.48 1.69 -0.20
C ARG A 196 15.97 1.84 1.24
N VAL A 197 16.66 0.83 1.78
CA VAL A 197 17.24 0.90 3.13
C VAL A 197 18.31 1.98 3.22
N CYS A 198 19.17 2.11 2.20
CA CYS A 198 20.15 3.18 2.11
C CYS A 198 19.48 4.57 2.08
N TRP A 199 18.47 4.75 1.22
CA TRP A 199 17.71 5.99 1.13
C TRP A 199 17.08 6.42 2.46
N LEU A 200 16.46 5.48 3.19
CA LEU A 200 15.85 5.79 4.48
C LEU A 200 16.88 6.33 5.49
N LYS A 201 18.08 5.74 5.52
CA LYS A 201 19.16 6.23 6.39
C LYS A 201 19.68 7.60 5.96
N MET A 202 19.91 7.79 4.66
CA MET A 202 20.44 9.03 4.10
C MET A 202 19.49 10.22 4.21
N SER A 203 18.19 9.98 4.05
CA SER A 203 17.16 11.03 4.06
C SER A 203 16.78 11.51 5.46
N GLN A 204 17.14 10.75 6.51
CA GLN A 204 16.75 11.06 7.89
C GLN A 204 17.21 12.47 8.35
N PRO A 205 18.46 12.91 8.14
CA PRO A 205 18.89 14.25 8.55
C PRO A 205 18.13 15.38 7.84
N LEU A 206 17.74 15.16 6.58
CA LEU A 206 16.93 16.14 5.84
C LEU A 206 15.53 16.25 6.45
N ARG A 207 14.93 15.12 6.84
CA ARG A 207 13.61 15.12 7.49
C ARG A 207 13.62 15.85 8.82
N GLU A 208 14.65 15.60 9.64
CA GLU A 208 14.86 16.28 10.92
C GLU A 208 14.97 17.79 10.69
N TYR A 209 15.87 18.20 9.78
CA TYR A 209 16.05 19.61 9.43
C TYR A 209 14.76 20.30 8.94
N LEU A 210 14.02 19.67 8.02
CA LEU A 210 12.77 20.24 7.49
C LEU A 210 11.68 20.34 8.58
N THR A 211 11.64 19.38 9.49
CA THR A 211 10.69 19.37 10.62
C THR A 211 11.02 20.47 11.63
N GLU A 212 12.29 20.63 11.98
CA GLU A 212 12.77 21.63 12.95
C GLU A 212 12.62 23.05 12.41
N THR A 213 13.04 23.27 11.16
CA THR A 213 12.99 24.60 10.53
C THR A 213 11.61 24.98 10.00
N LYS A 214 10.71 23.99 9.84
CA LYS A 214 9.35 24.14 9.27
C LYS A 214 9.35 24.88 7.92
N LYS A 215 10.40 24.71 7.12
CA LYS A 215 10.51 25.32 5.78
C LYS A 215 9.73 24.48 4.77
N PRO A 216 8.67 25.04 4.13
CA PRO A 216 7.79 24.28 3.24
C PRO A 216 8.46 24.08 1.87
N LEU A 217 9.48 23.24 1.82
CA LEU A 217 10.32 22.98 0.66
C LEU A 217 9.96 21.64 0.03
N ILE A 218 9.92 21.62 -1.29
CA ILE A 218 9.96 20.40 -2.09
C ILE A 218 11.43 20.17 -2.46
N VAL A 219 11.99 19.05 -2.04
CA VAL A 219 13.38 18.68 -2.36
C VAL A 219 13.36 17.47 -3.30
N ASP A 220 13.64 17.70 -4.57
CA ASP A 220 13.70 16.66 -5.61
C ASP A 220 15.15 16.21 -5.78
N ILE A 221 15.42 14.95 -5.46
CA ILE A 221 16.77 14.37 -5.44
C ILE A 221 16.85 13.23 -6.45
N ILE A 222 17.83 13.32 -7.35
CA ILE A 222 18.16 12.28 -8.32
C ILE A 222 19.61 11.87 -8.06
N PHE A 223 19.84 10.62 -7.70
CA PHE A 223 21.18 10.04 -7.59
C PHE A 223 21.57 9.39 -8.92
N HIS A 224 22.79 9.67 -9.38
CA HIS A 224 23.36 9.13 -10.63
C HIS A 224 24.28 7.92 -10.37
N ARG A 225 24.43 7.54 -9.10
CA ARG A 225 25.22 6.40 -8.63
C ARG A 225 24.40 5.60 -7.60
N GLU A 226 24.72 4.33 -7.44
CA GLU A 226 24.04 3.45 -6.48
C GLU A 226 24.21 3.97 -5.05
N LEU A 227 23.12 4.05 -4.29
CA LEU A 227 23.13 4.61 -2.94
C LEU A 227 24.05 3.83 -2.01
N ALA A 228 24.14 2.51 -2.17
CA ALA A 228 25.05 1.68 -1.39
C ALA A 228 26.54 2.08 -1.51
N THR A 229 26.91 2.82 -2.56
CA THR A 229 28.31 3.26 -2.80
C THR A 229 28.61 4.67 -2.27
N LEU A 230 27.59 5.40 -1.82
CA LEU A 230 27.72 6.81 -1.40
C LEU A 230 27.88 6.94 0.11
N ASP A 231 28.46 8.07 0.55
CA ASP A 231 28.51 8.42 1.97
C ASP A 231 27.08 8.63 2.49
N VAL A 232 26.69 7.87 3.53
CA VAL A 232 25.37 7.95 4.18
C VAL A 232 25.05 9.38 4.68
N ASN A 233 26.08 10.20 4.93
CA ASN A 233 25.93 11.57 5.43
C ASN A 233 25.97 12.64 4.33
N ILE A 234 26.03 12.28 3.04
CA ILE A 234 26.18 13.24 1.93
C ILE A 234 25.10 14.34 1.98
N ILE A 235 23.85 13.97 2.27
CA ILE A 235 22.72 14.91 2.40
C ILE A 235 22.98 15.93 3.52
N LYS A 236 23.43 15.44 4.68
CA LYS A 236 23.71 16.30 5.84
C LYS A 236 24.88 17.25 5.57
N LYS A 237 25.94 16.76 4.91
CA LYS A 237 27.18 17.52 4.68
C LYS A 237 27.02 18.55 3.56
N GLU A 238 26.35 18.18 2.47
CA GLU A 238 26.38 18.97 1.24
C GLU A 238 25.08 19.71 0.91
N LEU A 239 23.92 19.16 1.29
CA LEU A 239 22.63 19.74 0.94
C LEU A 239 22.10 20.65 2.05
N ILE A 240 22.04 20.16 3.30
CA ILE A 240 21.44 20.92 4.42
C ILE A 240 22.03 22.34 4.57
N PRO A 241 23.37 22.56 4.55
CA PRO A 241 23.93 23.90 4.67
C PRO A 241 23.49 24.86 3.55
N LYS A 242 23.14 24.34 2.38
CA LYS A 242 22.66 25.14 1.25
C LYS A 242 21.20 25.50 1.38
N LEU A 243 20.37 24.69 2.05
CA LEU A 243 18.93 24.94 2.23
C LEU A 243 18.64 26.23 3.02
N ASP A 244 19.57 26.68 3.85
CA ASP A 244 19.47 27.97 4.55
C ASP A 244 19.59 29.19 3.65
N LEU A 245 20.21 29.03 2.48
CA LEU A 245 20.48 30.11 1.54
C LEU A 245 19.44 30.19 0.42
N ILE A 246 18.46 29.27 0.39
CA ILE A 246 17.48 29.19 -0.69
C ILE A 246 16.37 30.20 -0.48
N GLY A 247 16.33 31.21 -1.35
CA GLY A 247 15.22 32.16 -1.46
C GLY A 247 14.30 31.95 -2.67
N SER A 248 14.68 31.10 -3.63
CA SER A 248 13.92 30.88 -4.86
C SER A 248 14.09 29.45 -5.38
N LYS A 249 13.14 29.00 -6.21
CA LYS A 249 13.17 27.65 -6.79
C LYS A 249 14.35 27.52 -7.76
N GLY A 250 14.98 26.35 -7.81
CA GLY A 250 16.10 26.13 -8.73
C GLY A 250 16.91 24.88 -8.42
N THR A 251 17.96 24.68 -9.22
CA THR A 251 18.96 23.63 -8.99
C THR A 251 19.98 24.10 -7.97
N VAL A 252 20.20 23.31 -6.92
CA VAL A 252 21.09 23.63 -5.80
C VAL A 252 22.38 22.81 -5.85
N ILE A 253 22.28 21.60 -6.39
CA ILE A 253 23.40 20.69 -6.63
C ILE A 253 23.20 20.08 -8.01
N ASP A 254 24.24 20.07 -8.81
CA ASP A 254 24.28 19.35 -10.08
C ASP A 254 25.71 18.89 -10.34
N ASN A 255 25.96 17.60 -10.21
CA ASN A 255 27.25 16.98 -10.44
C ASN A 255 27.07 15.51 -10.86
N ASP A 256 28.17 14.78 -10.99
CA ASP A 256 28.22 13.38 -11.43
C ASP A 256 27.71 12.36 -10.40
N ILE A 257 27.47 12.78 -9.16
CA ILE A 257 26.93 11.93 -8.09
C ILE A 257 25.42 12.07 -8.02
N TRP A 258 24.92 13.31 -8.08
CA TRP A 258 23.51 13.61 -7.85
C TRP A 258 23.12 15.02 -8.32
N THR A 259 21.83 15.17 -8.61
CA THR A 259 21.19 16.45 -8.90
C THR A 259 20.12 16.70 -7.83
N VAL A 260 20.11 17.91 -7.27
CA VAL A 260 19.10 18.36 -6.31
C VAL A 260 18.44 19.64 -6.79
N LYS A 261 17.12 19.57 -6.94
CA LYS A 261 16.27 20.72 -7.25
C LYS A 261 15.39 21.02 -6.05
N VAL A 262 15.20 22.31 -5.78
CA VAL A 262 14.34 22.78 -4.71
C VAL A 262 13.23 23.65 -5.27
N ASP A 263 12.02 23.43 -4.77
CA ASP A 263 10.84 24.26 -4.99
C ASP A 263 10.13 24.46 -3.64
N PHE A 264 9.00 25.16 -3.63
CA PHE A 264 8.23 25.47 -2.43
C PHE A 264 6.84 24.84 -2.48
N VAL A 265 6.39 24.32 -1.35
CA VAL A 265 5.03 23.80 -1.19
C VAL A 265 4.03 24.96 -1.18
N ASP A 266 2.95 24.82 -1.96
CA ASP A 266 1.84 25.78 -1.95
C ASP A 266 0.89 25.48 -0.77
N MET A 267 1.29 25.96 0.41
CA MET A 267 0.51 25.80 1.64
C MET A 267 -0.89 26.42 1.56
N ALA A 268 -1.06 27.48 0.76
CA ALA A 268 -2.36 28.12 0.58
C ALA A 268 -3.32 27.22 -0.21
N LYS A 269 -2.83 26.55 -1.25
CA LYS A 269 -3.59 25.56 -2.02
C LYS A 269 -3.98 24.37 -1.16
N ILE A 270 -3.06 23.82 -0.36
CA ILE A 270 -3.36 22.71 0.56
C ILE A 270 -4.47 23.10 1.53
N ARG A 271 -4.33 24.22 2.24
CA ARG A 271 -5.33 24.71 3.19
C ARG A 271 -6.69 24.96 2.53
N ARG A 272 -6.70 25.52 1.31
CA ARG A 272 -7.94 25.72 0.54
C ARG A 272 -8.63 24.41 0.17
N HIS A 273 -7.86 23.38 -0.15
CA HIS A 273 -8.40 22.05 -0.45
C HIS A 273 -9.01 21.40 0.80
N LEU A 274 -8.30 21.42 1.93
CA LEU A 274 -8.76 20.81 3.19
C LEU A 274 -9.99 21.48 3.79
N ARG A 275 -10.25 22.76 3.47
CA ARG A 275 -11.53 23.42 3.84
C ARG A 275 -12.75 22.82 3.16
N LYS A 276 -12.56 22.07 2.07
CA LYS A 276 -13.64 21.48 1.26
C LYS A 276 -13.68 19.95 1.36
N PHE A 277 -12.53 19.31 1.58
CA PHE A 277 -12.38 17.87 1.50
C PHE A 277 -11.61 17.32 2.69
N SER A 278 -12.09 16.21 3.25
CA SER A 278 -11.32 15.38 4.17
C SER A 278 -10.34 14.52 3.38
N VAL A 279 -9.03 14.72 3.58
CA VAL A 279 -7.99 14.00 2.84
C VAL A 279 -7.29 12.99 3.74
N LYS A 280 -7.28 11.73 3.32
CA LYS A 280 -6.59 10.63 4.04
C LYS A 280 -5.07 10.77 3.92
N ILE A 281 -4.33 10.34 4.94
CA ILE A 281 -2.87 10.38 4.99
C ILE A 281 -2.27 8.99 5.27
N PRO A 282 -1.31 8.53 4.45
CA PRO A 282 -0.89 9.11 3.17
C PRO A 282 -1.91 8.83 2.06
N SER A 283 -1.99 9.71 1.06
CA SER A 283 -2.80 9.51 -0.14
C SER A 283 -2.14 10.15 -1.36
N THR A 284 -2.49 9.67 -2.57
CA THR A 284 -2.04 10.27 -3.82
C THR A 284 -2.49 11.72 -3.95
N VAL A 285 -3.70 12.05 -3.49
CA VAL A 285 -4.19 13.43 -3.43
C VAL A 285 -3.27 14.31 -2.58
N MET A 286 -2.88 13.84 -1.41
CA MET A 286 -1.94 14.59 -0.57
C MET A 286 -0.56 14.73 -1.22
N THR A 287 -0.07 13.68 -1.89
CA THR A 287 1.17 13.73 -2.68
C THR A 287 1.07 14.79 -3.79
N GLU A 288 0.01 14.81 -4.58
CA GLU A 288 -0.20 15.81 -5.64
C GLU A 288 -0.30 17.23 -5.11
N LEU A 289 -0.92 17.41 -3.95
CA LEU A 289 -1.06 18.71 -3.29
C LEU A 289 0.30 19.26 -2.83
N ILE A 290 1.19 18.40 -2.30
CA ILE A 290 2.52 18.79 -1.82
C ILE A 290 3.50 18.96 -2.98
N PHE A 291 3.63 17.94 -3.82
CA PHE A 291 4.65 17.85 -4.87
C PHE A 291 4.22 18.45 -6.21
N LYS A 292 3.03 19.08 -6.27
CA LYS A 292 2.45 19.73 -7.46
C LYS A 292 2.24 18.78 -8.66
N GLY A 293 2.12 17.49 -8.39
CA GLY A 293 1.90 16.45 -9.38
C GLY A 293 2.21 15.06 -8.84
N TYR A 294 1.90 14.04 -9.63
CA TYR A 294 2.22 12.65 -9.35
C TYR A 294 2.80 12.01 -10.61
N GLU A 295 3.96 11.39 -10.44
CA GLU A 295 4.65 10.61 -11.45
C GLU A 295 4.78 9.17 -10.97
N GLN A 296 4.33 8.23 -11.79
CA GLN A 296 4.40 6.82 -11.46
C GLN A 296 5.87 6.37 -11.38
N GLY A 297 6.23 5.67 -10.30
CA GLY A 297 7.59 5.17 -10.09
C GLY A 297 8.50 6.10 -9.30
N LYS A 298 8.10 7.37 -9.08
CA LYS A 298 8.86 8.31 -8.25
C LYS A 298 8.63 8.05 -6.75
N GLY A 299 9.70 8.16 -5.96
CA GLY A 299 9.68 7.92 -4.52
C GLY A 299 9.27 9.16 -3.71
N TYR A 300 7.98 9.34 -3.47
CA TYR A 300 7.47 10.47 -2.69
C TYR A 300 7.57 10.24 -1.18
N THR A 301 8.09 11.23 -0.47
CA THR A 301 8.32 11.17 0.98
C THR A 301 7.77 12.42 1.67
N PRO A 302 6.44 12.55 1.82
CA PRO A 302 5.85 13.75 2.41
C PRO A 302 6.11 13.82 3.92
N LEU A 303 6.42 15.03 4.40
CA LEU A 303 6.39 15.41 5.79
C LEU A 303 5.16 16.29 6.02
N ILE A 304 4.33 15.92 6.99
CA ILE A 304 3.08 16.64 7.25
C ILE A 304 2.91 16.80 8.76
N LEU A 305 2.69 18.03 9.18
CA LEU A 305 2.29 18.37 10.54
C LEU A 305 0.92 19.06 10.48
N GLY A 306 -0.05 18.55 11.22
CA GLY A 306 -1.41 19.07 11.18
C GLY A 306 -2.33 18.43 12.21
N LYS A 307 -3.59 18.87 12.23
CA LYS A 307 -4.66 18.28 13.05
C LYS A 307 -5.34 17.19 12.23
N THR A 308 -5.43 15.99 12.79
CA THR A 308 -6.23 14.89 12.23
C THR A 308 -7.70 15.08 12.55
N ALA A 309 -8.59 14.57 11.71
CA ALA A 309 -10.02 14.65 11.95
C ALA A 309 -10.45 13.83 13.17
N GLU A 310 -11.50 14.30 13.85
CA GLU A 310 -12.04 13.66 15.06
C GLU A 310 -12.74 12.33 14.75
N PHE A 311 -13.41 12.24 13.61
CA PHE A 311 -14.11 11.02 13.19
C PHE A 311 -13.17 9.89 12.77
N ASN A 312 -11.98 10.21 12.25
CA ASN A 312 -10.97 9.22 11.85
C ASN A 312 -9.59 9.90 11.77
N ASN A 313 -8.65 9.42 12.58
CA ASN A 313 -7.31 9.98 12.71
C ASN A 313 -6.40 9.74 11.49
N THR A 314 -6.81 8.91 10.51
CA THR A 314 -6.15 8.77 9.21
C THR A 314 -6.46 9.93 8.27
N TYR A 315 -7.48 10.74 8.57
CA TYR A 315 -7.85 11.92 7.78
C TYR A 315 -7.30 13.18 8.40
N LEU A 316 -6.97 14.14 7.55
CA LEU A 316 -6.48 15.42 7.97
C LEU A 316 -7.56 16.50 7.90
N GLU A 317 -7.70 17.24 8.98
CA GLU A 317 -8.61 18.38 9.11
C GLU A 317 -7.89 19.70 8.78
N SER A 318 -6.64 19.84 9.20
CA SER A 318 -5.83 21.04 8.89
C SER A 318 -4.34 20.73 8.78
N VAL A 319 -3.63 21.48 7.93
CA VAL A 319 -2.16 21.46 7.82
C VAL A 319 -1.57 22.70 8.45
N ILE A 320 -0.63 22.48 9.37
CA ILE A 320 0.28 23.52 9.90
C ILE A 320 1.48 23.65 8.96
N PHE A 321 2.12 22.53 8.62
CA PHE A 321 3.35 22.45 7.84
C PHE A 321 3.34 21.23 6.92
N ALA A 322 3.90 21.38 5.71
CA ALA A 322 4.17 20.28 4.80
C ALA A 322 5.45 20.54 3.99
N ALA A 323 6.19 19.49 3.69
CA ALA A 323 7.38 19.46 2.86
C ALA A 323 7.47 18.12 2.09
#